data_AF-A0AAE4AA69-F1
#
_entry.id   AF-A0AAE4AA69-F1
#
_cell.length_a   1.000
_cell.length_b   1.000
_cell.length_c   1.000
_cell.angle_alpha   90.00
_cell.angle_beta   90.00
_cell.angle_gamma   90.00
#
_symmetry.space_group_name_H-M   'P 1'
#
loop_
_entity.id
_entity.type
_entity.pdbx_description
1 polymer ?
#
loop_
_entity_poly.entity_id
_entity_poly.type
_entity_poly.pdbx_seq_one_letter_code
_entity_poly.pdbx_strand_id
1 'polypeptide(L)'
;MLTTALLALVAFAAGVTGAWSPCGFSMVETLASGGRFGALREGGGPARVVAVACATFAVGALVGGVVTFGALSLLGRALGAGGSGALGAAGGSGGGLALGIAAALALAAALADGAGLRVAPQIRRQVPGRWRRTLPLPLAAALYGVLLGLGFTTFVLAFAVWALAGICVALGAPATGAVVGLAFGLGRALPVVAMAPRWETLGVRLATRMAEEPRLLRALRRLDAALLLAAAAALLLGGTTASASADAAPPSAAPAPAAA
;
A
#
# COMPACT_ATOMS: atom_id res chain seq x y z
N MET A 1 -6.23 10.55 13.47
CA MET A 1 -6.87 9.23 13.22
C MET A 1 -7.56 9.17 11.85
N LEU A 2 -8.37 10.16 11.46
CA LEU A 2 -9.04 10.19 10.15
C LEU A 2 -8.08 10.07 8.94
N THR A 3 -6.98 10.83 8.93
CA THR A 3 -5.99 10.81 7.84
C THR A 3 -5.37 9.42 7.66
N THR A 4 -4.96 8.77 8.76
CA THR A 4 -4.41 7.41 8.72
C THR A 4 -5.43 6.41 8.17
N ALA A 5 -6.70 6.52 8.56
CA ALA A 5 -7.77 5.66 8.04
C ALA A 5 -7.99 5.87 6.54
N LEU A 6 -7.99 7.13 6.05
CA LEU A 6 -8.10 7.42 4.62
C LEU A 6 -6.90 6.89 3.84
N LEU A 7 -5.67 7.08 4.34
CA LEU A 7 -4.48 6.50 3.72
C LEU A 7 -4.51 4.97 3.69
N ALA A 8 -5.06 4.34 4.72
CA ALA A 8 -5.28 2.89 4.74
C ALA A 8 -6.30 2.46 3.66
N LEU A 9 -7.40 3.21 3.48
CA LEU A 9 -8.38 2.94 2.43
C LEU A 9 -7.78 3.11 1.02
N VAL A 10 -7.00 4.18 0.79
CA VAL A 10 -6.25 4.37 -0.47
C VAL A 10 -5.31 3.18 -0.69
N ALA A 11 -4.57 2.76 0.34
CA ALA A 11 -3.62 1.66 0.24
C ALA A 11 -4.30 0.32 -0.08
N PHE A 12 -5.43 0.05 0.58
CA PHE A 12 -6.23 -1.13 0.30
C PHE A 12 -6.76 -1.12 -1.14
N ALA A 13 -7.34 -0.01 -1.59
CA ALA A 13 -7.84 0.14 -2.96
C ALA A 13 -6.71 -0.03 -3.99
N ALA A 14 -5.57 0.63 -3.79
CA ALA A 14 -4.40 0.51 -4.65
C ALA A 14 -3.84 -0.91 -4.67
N GLY A 15 -3.92 -1.64 -3.56
CA GLY A 15 -3.57 -3.06 -3.48
C GLY A 15 -4.48 -3.94 -4.33
N VAL A 16 -5.79 -3.70 -4.26
CA VAL A 16 -6.79 -4.39 -5.11
C VAL A 16 -6.56 -4.06 -6.58
N THR A 17 -6.34 -2.78 -6.92
CA THR A 17 -6.00 -2.34 -8.29
C THR A 17 -4.74 -3.03 -8.78
N GLY A 18 -3.71 -3.15 -7.93
CA GLY A 18 -2.47 -3.86 -8.27
C GLY A 18 -2.71 -5.35 -8.54
N ALA A 19 -3.63 -6.01 -7.82
CA ALA A 19 -3.97 -7.42 -8.06
C ALA A 19 -4.60 -7.64 -9.45
N TRP A 20 -5.08 -6.58 -10.09
CA TRP A 20 -5.55 -6.55 -11.48
C TRP A 20 -4.43 -6.59 -12.53
N SER A 21 -3.33 -7.27 -12.23
CA SER A 21 -2.12 -7.36 -13.05
C SER A 21 -1.79 -8.80 -13.44
N PRO A 22 -0.89 -9.01 -14.44
CA PRO A 22 -0.43 -10.35 -14.80
C PRO A 22 0.10 -11.18 -13.63
N CYS A 23 0.73 -10.52 -12.63
CA CYS A 23 1.22 -11.19 -11.44
C CYS A 23 0.08 -11.69 -10.54
N GLY A 24 -1.00 -10.91 -10.40
CA GLY A 24 -2.19 -11.34 -9.64
C GLY A 24 -2.87 -12.54 -10.28
N PHE A 25 -3.05 -12.52 -11.61
CA PHE A 25 -3.60 -13.67 -12.36
C PHE A 25 -2.75 -14.93 -12.20
N SER A 26 -1.45 -14.79 -12.40
CA SER A 26 -0.52 -15.90 -12.26
C SER A 26 -0.57 -16.50 -10.86
N MET A 27 -0.79 -15.69 -9.82
CA MET A 27 -0.94 -16.17 -8.45
C MET A 27 -2.24 -16.94 -8.23
N VAL A 28 -3.38 -16.42 -8.74
CA VAL A 28 -4.66 -17.15 -8.64
C VAL A 28 -4.54 -18.52 -9.30
N GLU A 29 -4.02 -18.56 -10.52
CA GLU A 29 -3.83 -19.81 -11.27
C GLU A 29 -2.83 -20.74 -10.59
N THR A 30 -1.70 -20.23 -10.10
CA THR A 30 -0.68 -21.03 -9.41
C THR A 30 -1.24 -21.67 -8.14
N LEU A 31 -2.02 -20.94 -7.35
CA LEU A 31 -2.60 -21.49 -6.12
C LEU A 31 -3.71 -22.51 -6.44
N ALA A 32 -4.58 -22.20 -7.39
CA ALA A 32 -5.67 -23.09 -7.80
C ALA A 32 -5.16 -24.41 -8.42
N SER A 33 -4.23 -24.33 -9.38
CA SER A 33 -3.65 -25.49 -10.04
C SER A 33 -2.64 -26.22 -9.16
N GLY A 34 -1.81 -25.47 -8.42
CA GLY A 34 -0.80 -26.00 -7.53
C GLY A 34 -1.39 -26.81 -6.37
N GLY A 35 -2.60 -26.48 -5.90
CA GLY A 35 -3.29 -27.27 -4.88
C GLY A 35 -3.55 -28.72 -5.29
N ARG A 36 -3.84 -28.96 -6.58
CA ARG A 36 -4.06 -30.31 -7.13
C ARG A 36 -2.77 -31.11 -7.19
N PHE A 37 -1.67 -30.52 -7.65
CA PHE A 37 -0.37 -31.18 -7.70
C PHE A 37 0.28 -31.34 -6.32
N GLY A 38 0.11 -30.36 -5.44
CA GLY A 38 0.61 -30.39 -4.07
C GLY A 38 -0.09 -31.46 -3.23
N ALA A 39 -1.41 -31.66 -3.40
CA ALA A 39 -2.15 -32.74 -2.78
C ALA A 39 -1.56 -34.13 -3.06
N LEU A 40 -1.17 -34.38 -4.32
CA LEU A 40 -0.53 -35.63 -4.74
C LEU A 40 0.86 -35.82 -4.13
N ARG A 41 1.58 -34.73 -3.87
CA ARG A 41 2.97 -34.76 -3.36
C ARG A 41 3.05 -34.81 -1.83
N GLU A 42 2.12 -34.15 -1.14
CA GLU A 42 2.18 -33.90 0.31
C GLU A 42 1.15 -34.74 1.11
N GLY A 43 0.30 -35.54 0.46
CA GLY A 43 -0.57 -36.50 1.13
C GLY A 43 -1.80 -35.90 1.81
N GLY A 44 -2.38 -34.84 1.26
CA GLY A 44 -3.57 -34.16 1.80
C GLY A 44 -4.58 -33.78 0.73
N GLY A 45 -5.80 -33.39 1.15
CA GLY A 45 -6.83 -32.94 0.21
C GLY A 45 -6.44 -31.61 -0.47
N PRO A 46 -6.75 -31.43 -1.78
CA PRO A 46 -6.38 -30.23 -2.54
C PRO A 46 -6.90 -28.94 -1.91
N ALA A 47 -8.10 -28.96 -1.31
CA ALA A 47 -8.66 -27.81 -0.61
C ALA A 47 -7.79 -27.33 0.57
N ARG A 48 -7.20 -28.27 1.34
CA ARG A 48 -6.34 -27.92 2.49
C ARG A 48 -5.03 -27.27 2.00
N VAL A 49 -4.42 -27.83 0.97
CA VAL A 49 -3.19 -27.29 0.38
C VAL A 49 -3.41 -25.87 -0.14
N VAL A 50 -4.52 -25.64 -0.88
CA VAL A 50 -4.90 -24.28 -1.34
C VAL A 50 -5.13 -23.34 -0.16
N ALA A 51 -5.84 -23.76 0.88
CA ALA A 51 -6.11 -22.92 2.05
C ALA A 51 -4.82 -22.48 2.75
N VAL A 52 -3.89 -23.41 2.99
CA VAL A 52 -2.59 -23.11 3.60
C VAL A 52 -1.74 -22.21 2.70
N ALA A 53 -1.76 -22.46 1.38
CA ALA A 53 -1.04 -21.62 0.43
C ALA A 53 -1.62 -20.20 0.34
N CYS A 54 -2.95 -20.05 0.39
CA CYS A 54 -3.62 -18.75 0.50
C CYS A 54 -3.26 -18.02 1.80
N ALA A 55 -3.26 -18.72 2.93
CA ALA A 55 -2.90 -18.13 4.23
C ALA A 55 -1.45 -17.64 4.24
N THR A 56 -0.52 -18.48 3.79
CA THR A 56 0.91 -18.12 3.69
C THR A 56 1.17 -17.00 2.69
N PHE A 57 0.47 -16.98 1.55
CA PHE A 57 0.48 -15.85 0.61
C PHE A 57 0.01 -14.54 1.27
N ALA A 58 -1.12 -14.57 1.99
CA ALA A 58 -1.65 -13.40 2.67
C ALA A 58 -0.66 -12.87 3.71
N VAL A 59 -0.08 -13.74 4.53
CA VAL A 59 0.96 -13.37 5.49
C VAL A 59 2.15 -12.74 4.78
N GLY A 60 2.65 -13.35 3.69
CA GLY A 60 3.73 -12.80 2.89
C GLY A 60 3.40 -11.40 2.36
N ALA A 61 2.20 -11.19 1.82
CA ALA A 61 1.76 -9.90 1.29
C ALA A 61 1.70 -8.82 2.36
N LEU A 62 1.20 -9.15 3.56
CA LEU A 62 1.19 -8.25 4.71
C LEU A 62 2.62 -7.89 5.14
N VAL A 63 3.50 -8.87 5.26
CA VAL A 63 4.92 -8.65 5.61
C VAL A 63 5.59 -7.76 4.58
N GLY A 64 5.44 -8.05 3.29
CA GLY A 64 6.01 -7.22 2.21
C GLY A 64 5.50 -5.78 2.26
N GLY A 65 4.20 -5.58 2.48
CA GLY A 65 3.61 -4.25 2.60
C GLY A 65 4.15 -3.47 3.81
N VAL A 66 4.16 -4.09 4.99
CA VAL A 66 4.70 -3.47 6.21
C VAL A 66 6.17 -3.12 6.06
N VAL A 67 6.97 -4.04 5.49
CA VAL A 67 8.41 -3.79 5.24
C VAL A 67 8.58 -2.58 4.32
N THR A 68 7.88 -2.51 3.19
CA THR A 68 8.01 -1.38 2.25
C THR A 68 7.60 -0.06 2.89
N PHE A 69 6.35 0.07 3.32
CA PHE A 69 5.81 1.37 3.75
C PHE A 69 6.33 1.76 5.14
N GLY A 70 6.59 0.79 6.01
CA GLY A 70 7.27 1.01 7.28
C GLY A 70 8.71 1.49 7.10
N ALA A 71 9.50 0.87 6.21
CA ALA A 71 10.86 1.31 5.92
C ALA A 71 10.90 2.70 5.29
N LEU A 72 9.97 3.01 4.38
CA LEU A 72 9.85 4.35 3.80
C LEU A 72 9.50 5.41 4.85
N SER A 73 8.60 5.11 5.78
CA SER A 73 8.32 6.01 6.91
C SER A 73 9.53 6.18 7.84
N LEU A 74 10.29 5.11 8.11
CA LEU A 74 11.51 5.19 8.90
C LEU A 74 12.58 6.03 8.20
N LEU A 75 12.73 5.88 6.88
CA LEU A 75 13.60 6.71 6.05
C LEU A 75 13.19 8.18 6.13
N GLY A 76 11.89 8.48 5.96
CA GLY A 76 11.35 9.82 6.13
C GLY A 76 11.73 10.44 7.47
N ARG A 77 11.54 9.69 8.55
CA ARG A 77 11.91 10.11 9.91
C ARG A 77 13.41 10.39 10.03
N ALA A 78 14.26 9.52 9.47
CA ALA A 78 15.71 9.71 9.47
C ALA A 78 16.13 10.96 8.69
N LEU A 79 15.41 11.29 7.61
CA LEU A 79 15.60 12.51 6.81
C LEU A 79 15.03 13.78 7.47
N GLY A 80 14.40 13.67 8.66
CA GLY A 80 13.86 14.82 9.38
C GLY A 80 12.40 15.15 9.09
N ALA A 81 11.67 14.31 8.34
CA ALA A 81 10.22 14.43 8.24
C ALA A 81 9.59 14.30 9.64
N GLY A 82 8.72 15.25 10.02
CA GLY A 82 8.09 15.28 11.33
C GLY A 82 8.85 16.02 12.44
N GLY A 83 9.93 16.77 12.09
CA GLY A 83 10.50 17.81 12.97
C GLY A 83 11.46 17.35 14.07
N SER A 84 11.87 16.08 14.10
CA SER A 84 12.81 15.55 15.13
C SER A 84 14.08 14.88 14.57
N GLY A 85 14.29 14.86 13.26
CA GLY A 85 15.55 14.37 12.65
C GLY A 85 16.60 15.45 12.44
N ALA A 86 17.80 15.06 11.98
CA ALA A 86 18.98 15.94 11.87
C ALA A 86 18.78 17.23 11.05
N LEU A 87 17.84 17.24 10.11
CA LEU A 87 17.44 18.43 9.32
C LEU A 87 16.34 19.28 9.97
N GLY A 88 15.56 18.72 10.91
CA GLY A 88 14.52 19.44 11.66
C GLY A 88 15.07 20.22 12.85
N ALA A 89 16.25 19.84 13.36
CA ALA A 89 16.97 20.59 14.39
C ALA A 89 17.51 21.96 13.89
N ALA A 90 17.56 22.19 12.58
CA ALA A 90 18.10 23.41 11.97
C ALA A 90 17.03 24.44 11.55
N GLY A 91 15.74 24.14 11.65
CA GLY A 91 14.69 25.08 11.22
C GLY A 91 13.29 24.67 11.68
N GLY A 92 12.67 25.53 12.50
CA GLY A 92 11.29 25.37 12.97
C GLY A 92 10.27 25.28 11.83
N SER A 93 9.08 24.73 12.13
CA SER A 93 7.90 24.55 11.24
C SER A 93 7.91 23.41 10.19
N GLY A 94 8.78 22.40 10.32
CA GLY A 94 8.87 21.28 9.35
C GLY A 94 7.58 20.44 9.13
N GLY A 95 6.61 20.51 10.06
CA GLY A 95 5.35 19.77 9.95
C GLY A 95 4.42 20.24 8.83
N GLY A 96 4.37 21.55 8.55
CA GLY A 96 3.50 22.12 7.51
C GLY A 96 3.98 21.75 6.10
N LEU A 97 5.30 21.79 5.87
CA LEU A 97 5.89 21.39 4.59
C LEU A 97 5.67 19.90 4.30
N ALA A 98 5.86 19.02 5.29
CA ALA A 98 5.59 17.59 5.18
C ALA A 98 4.14 17.30 4.77
N LEU A 99 3.17 17.95 5.42
CA LEU A 99 1.75 17.81 5.08
C LEU A 99 1.43 18.39 3.69
N GLY A 100 2.03 19.52 3.33
CA GLY A 100 1.88 20.12 2.00
C GLY A 100 2.42 19.23 0.89
N ILE A 101 3.60 18.64 1.06
CA ILE A 101 4.18 17.67 0.13
C ILE A 101 3.29 16.43 0.03
N ALA A 102 2.85 15.87 1.16
CA ALA A 102 1.97 14.70 1.16
C ALA A 102 0.65 14.97 0.43
N ALA A 103 0.02 16.13 0.67
CA ALA A 103 -1.20 16.53 -0.01
C ALA A 103 -0.99 16.76 -1.52
N ALA A 104 0.12 17.40 -1.89
CA ALA A 104 0.47 17.63 -3.30
C ALA A 104 0.68 16.31 -4.05
N LEU A 105 1.39 15.35 -3.45
CA LEU A 105 1.57 14.01 -4.02
C LEU A 105 0.24 13.27 -4.18
N ALA A 106 -0.64 13.35 -3.18
CA ALA A 106 -1.97 12.76 -3.25
C ALA A 106 -2.81 13.37 -4.38
N LEU A 107 -2.82 14.70 -4.50
CA LEU A 107 -3.54 15.42 -5.54
C LEU A 107 -2.99 15.10 -6.94
N ALA A 108 -1.67 15.12 -7.11
CA ALA A 108 -1.04 14.82 -8.39
C ALA A 108 -1.35 13.39 -8.86
N ALA A 109 -1.28 12.41 -7.96
CA ALA A 109 -1.65 11.03 -8.27
C ALA A 109 -3.14 10.88 -8.55
N ALA A 110 -4.01 11.58 -7.82
CA ALA A 110 -5.45 11.57 -8.07
C ALA A 110 -5.79 12.09 -9.47
N LEU A 111 -5.18 13.22 -9.88
CA LEU A 111 -5.35 13.76 -11.22
C LEU A 111 -4.83 12.78 -12.28
N ALA A 112 -3.65 12.18 -12.05
CA ALA A 112 -3.06 11.24 -12.98
C ALA A 112 -3.87 9.94 -13.15
N ASP A 113 -4.40 9.39 -12.06
CA ASP A 113 -5.27 8.20 -12.09
C ASP A 113 -6.67 8.50 -12.63
N GLY A 114 -7.25 9.65 -12.28
CA GLY A 114 -8.53 10.12 -12.81
C GLY A 114 -8.49 10.39 -14.32
N ALA A 115 -7.40 10.97 -14.81
CA ALA A 115 -7.15 11.18 -16.23
C ALA A 115 -6.72 9.90 -16.97
N GLY A 116 -6.46 8.80 -16.24
CA GLY A 116 -6.04 7.54 -16.84
C GLY A 116 -4.65 7.58 -17.47
N LEU A 117 -3.75 8.43 -16.99
CA LEU A 117 -2.38 8.56 -17.49
C LEU A 117 -1.65 7.22 -17.40
N ARG A 118 -0.65 7.01 -18.27
CA ARG A 118 0.18 5.80 -18.24
C ARG A 118 1.07 5.84 -17.00
N VAL A 119 0.97 4.82 -16.15
CA VAL A 119 1.78 4.73 -14.94
C VAL A 119 3.25 4.45 -15.29
N ALA A 120 4.14 5.32 -14.82
CA ALA A 120 5.59 5.21 -14.96
C ALA A 120 6.28 5.73 -13.68
N PRO A 121 7.42 5.16 -13.26
CA PRO A 121 8.13 4.03 -13.89
C PRO A 121 7.44 2.68 -13.63
N GLN A 122 7.66 1.71 -14.52
CA GLN A 122 7.08 0.36 -14.44
C GLN A 122 8.16 -0.72 -14.44
N ILE A 123 8.27 -1.47 -13.34
CA ILE A 123 9.17 -2.63 -13.26
C ILE A 123 8.39 -3.87 -13.70
N ARG A 124 8.54 -4.24 -14.98
CA ARG A 124 7.83 -5.38 -15.61
C ARG A 124 8.43 -6.74 -15.25
N ARG A 125 8.82 -6.94 -13.98
CA ARG A 125 9.28 -8.24 -13.50
C ARG A 125 8.10 -9.10 -13.09
N GLN A 126 8.09 -10.34 -13.57
CA GLN A 126 7.18 -11.37 -13.09
C GLN A 126 7.77 -12.09 -11.89
N VAL A 127 6.91 -12.79 -11.14
CA VAL A 127 7.34 -13.65 -10.05
C VAL A 127 8.20 -14.82 -10.57
N PRO A 128 9.23 -15.27 -9.82
CA PRO A 128 10.13 -16.33 -10.29
C PRO A 128 9.42 -17.66 -10.55
N GLY A 129 9.32 -18.09 -11.80
CA GLY A 129 8.67 -19.35 -12.17
C GLY A 129 9.39 -20.63 -11.71
N ARG A 130 10.63 -20.53 -11.21
CA ARG A 130 11.36 -21.65 -10.62
C ARG A 130 10.78 -22.06 -9.26
N TRP A 131 10.30 -21.12 -8.46
CA TRP A 131 9.82 -21.40 -7.09
C TRP A 131 8.60 -22.34 -7.09
N ARG A 132 7.60 -22.10 -7.95
CA ARG A 132 6.44 -23.00 -8.11
C ARG A 132 6.78 -24.44 -8.53
N ARG A 133 7.97 -24.67 -9.10
CA ARG A 133 8.41 -26.01 -9.53
C ARG A 133 9.31 -26.71 -8.52
N THR A 134 9.99 -25.95 -7.66
CA THR A 134 11.07 -26.45 -6.81
C THR A 134 10.76 -26.40 -5.32
N LEU A 135 9.89 -25.50 -4.88
CA LEU A 135 9.50 -25.32 -3.48
C LEU A 135 8.13 -25.94 -3.21
N PRO A 136 7.84 -26.33 -1.95
CA PRO A 136 6.47 -26.62 -1.51
C PRO A 136 5.55 -25.42 -1.79
N LEU A 137 4.30 -25.69 -2.18
CA LEU A 137 3.38 -24.64 -2.62
C LEU A 137 3.19 -23.54 -1.56
N PRO A 138 3.00 -23.84 -0.26
CA PRO A 138 2.87 -22.79 0.76
C PRO A 138 4.11 -21.90 0.90
N LEU A 139 5.31 -22.48 0.77
CA LEU A 139 6.54 -21.70 0.83
C LEU A 139 6.69 -20.80 -0.40
N ALA A 140 6.41 -21.33 -1.60
CA ALA A 140 6.39 -20.51 -2.81
C ALA A 140 5.35 -19.38 -2.70
N ALA A 141 4.16 -19.69 -2.19
CA ALA A 141 3.07 -18.74 -1.97
C ALA A 141 3.47 -17.64 -0.99
N ALA A 142 4.13 -17.96 0.13
CA ALA A 142 4.66 -16.96 1.07
C ALA A 142 5.63 -15.99 0.39
N LEU A 143 6.62 -16.51 -0.36
CA LEU A 143 7.63 -15.69 -1.02
C LEU A 143 7.02 -14.82 -2.13
N TYR A 144 6.08 -15.36 -2.90
CA TYR A 144 5.32 -14.58 -3.87
C TYR A 144 4.48 -13.50 -3.18
N GLY A 145 3.86 -13.82 -2.04
CA GLY A 145 3.18 -12.85 -1.19
C GLY A 145 4.08 -11.68 -0.85
N VAL A 146 5.28 -11.94 -0.31
CA VAL A 146 6.27 -10.90 0.00
C VAL A 146 6.58 -10.05 -1.22
N LEU A 147 6.91 -10.67 -2.36
CA LEU A 147 7.19 -9.92 -3.60
C LEU A 147 6.02 -9.03 -4.03
N LEU A 148 4.79 -9.53 -4.00
CA LEU A 148 3.61 -8.75 -4.39
C LEU A 148 3.27 -7.65 -3.39
N GLY A 149 3.52 -7.90 -2.09
CA GLY A 149 3.33 -6.94 -0.99
C GLY A 149 4.35 -5.81 -0.99
N LEU A 150 5.57 -6.04 -1.50
CA LEU A 150 6.57 -4.99 -1.66
C LEU A 150 6.13 -3.87 -2.62
N GLY A 151 5.17 -4.15 -3.51
CA GLY A 151 4.53 -3.17 -4.40
C GLY A 151 5.36 -2.72 -5.60
N PHE A 152 6.65 -2.43 -5.40
CA PHE A 152 7.55 -1.83 -6.42
C PHE A 152 8.32 -2.84 -7.27
N THR A 153 8.31 -4.12 -6.88
CA THR A 153 9.04 -5.19 -7.57
C THR A 153 8.27 -5.79 -8.75
N THR A 154 7.01 -5.39 -8.94
CA THR A 154 6.09 -5.93 -9.95
C THR A 154 5.34 -4.81 -10.66
N PHE A 155 4.28 -5.15 -11.40
CA PHE A 155 3.44 -4.18 -12.10
C PHE A 155 2.67 -3.28 -11.12
N VAL A 156 2.89 -1.97 -11.23
CA VAL A 156 2.11 -0.93 -10.56
C VAL A 156 1.07 -0.39 -11.56
N LEU A 157 -0.21 -0.46 -11.21
CA LEU A 157 -1.31 -0.10 -12.12
C LEU A 157 -2.02 1.21 -11.77
N ALA A 158 -1.63 1.85 -10.66
CA ALA A 158 -2.15 3.13 -10.20
C ALA A 158 -1.01 4.01 -9.66
N PHE A 159 -1.09 5.32 -9.89
CA PHE A 159 -0.17 6.29 -9.28
C PHE A 159 -0.32 6.35 -7.75
N ALA A 160 -1.46 5.91 -7.22
CA ALA A 160 -1.71 5.78 -5.78
C ALA A 160 -0.58 5.09 -4.99
N VAL A 161 0.04 4.02 -5.53
CA VAL A 161 1.14 3.32 -4.84
C VAL A 161 2.38 4.21 -4.70
N TRP A 162 2.73 4.93 -5.77
CA TRP A 162 3.85 5.88 -5.77
C TRP A 162 3.59 7.06 -4.84
N ALA A 163 2.36 7.61 -4.86
CA ALA A 163 1.97 8.66 -3.94
C ALA A 163 2.03 8.20 -2.49
N LEU A 164 1.51 7.02 -2.16
CA LEU A 164 1.58 6.47 -0.80
C LEU A 164 3.01 6.30 -0.31
N ALA A 165 3.93 5.86 -1.17
CA ALA A 165 5.34 5.79 -0.82
C ALA A 165 5.92 7.17 -0.49
N GLY A 166 5.69 8.15 -1.35
CA GLY A 166 6.12 9.53 -1.11
C GLY A 166 5.47 10.15 0.14
N ILE A 167 4.18 9.88 0.39
CA ILE A 167 3.46 10.31 1.59
C ILE A 167 4.05 9.66 2.85
N CYS A 168 4.38 8.37 2.83
CA CYS A 168 5.00 7.70 3.97
C CYS A 168 6.36 8.33 4.31
N VAL A 169 7.18 8.63 3.30
CA VAL A 169 8.44 9.37 3.48
C VAL A 169 8.18 10.79 4.00
N ALA A 170 7.27 11.53 3.37
CA ALA A 170 6.96 12.92 3.74
C ALA A 170 6.42 13.05 5.17
N LEU A 171 5.61 12.09 5.63
CA LEU A 171 5.07 12.09 6.98
C LEU A 171 6.04 11.55 8.03
N GLY A 172 6.97 10.66 7.64
CA GLY A 172 7.97 10.11 8.56
C GLY A 172 7.39 9.35 9.76
N ALA A 173 6.15 8.86 9.67
CA ALA A 173 5.41 8.24 10.78
C ALA A 173 5.38 6.70 10.63
N PRO A 174 6.19 5.92 11.39
CA PRO A 174 6.32 4.48 11.18
C PRO A 174 5.01 3.72 11.43
N ALA A 175 4.22 4.12 12.43
CA ALA A 175 2.92 3.51 12.71
C ALA A 175 1.94 3.69 11.54
N THR A 176 1.87 4.90 10.96
CA THR A 176 1.09 5.16 9.74
C THR A 176 1.58 4.32 8.57
N GLY A 177 2.90 4.24 8.37
CA GLY A 177 3.50 3.41 7.33
C GLY A 177 3.16 1.93 7.47
N ALA A 178 3.18 1.40 8.70
CA ALA A 178 2.78 0.02 8.97
C ALA A 178 1.30 -0.23 8.67
N VAL A 179 0.39 0.68 9.06
CA VAL A 179 -1.04 0.59 8.75
C VAL A 179 -1.30 0.64 7.24
N VAL A 180 -0.65 1.56 6.54
CA VAL A 180 -0.69 1.65 5.07
C VAL A 180 -0.18 0.35 4.44
N GLY A 181 0.94 -0.19 4.94
CA GLY A 181 1.52 -1.44 4.46
C GLY A 181 0.62 -2.66 4.67
N LEU A 182 0.00 -2.79 5.85
CA LEU A 182 -0.98 -3.84 6.13
C LEU A 182 -2.18 -3.74 5.19
N ALA A 183 -2.73 -2.53 5.02
CA ALA A 183 -3.88 -2.31 4.15
C ALA A 183 -3.55 -2.61 2.68
N PHE A 184 -2.38 -2.19 2.19
CA PHE A 184 -1.90 -2.52 0.84
C PHE A 184 -1.71 -4.02 0.65
N GLY A 185 -1.01 -4.68 1.58
CA GLY A 185 -0.81 -6.13 1.54
C GLY A 185 -2.13 -6.90 1.57
N LEU A 186 -3.10 -6.45 2.37
CA LEU A 186 -4.44 -7.02 2.43
C LEU A 186 -5.20 -6.83 1.11
N GLY A 187 -5.15 -5.63 0.53
CA GLY A 187 -5.75 -5.33 -0.77
C GLY A 187 -5.19 -6.20 -1.89
N ARG A 188 -3.89 -6.51 -1.84
CA ARG A 188 -3.23 -7.45 -2.77
C ARG A 188 -3.63 -8.90 -2.53
N ALA A 189 -3.75 -9.29 -1.26
CA ALA A 189 -4.06 -10.66 -0.87
C ALA A 189 -5.51 -11.05 -1.18
N LEU A 190 -6.46 -10.14 -0.91
CA LEU A 190 -7.88 -10.44 -0.88
C LEU A 190 -8.43 -10.98 -2.22
N PRO A 191 -8.14 -10.37 -3.39
CA PRO A 191 -8.60 -10.93 -4.67
C PRO A 191 -8.07 -12.35 -4.92
N VAL A 192 -6.80 -12.60 -4.59
CA VAL A 192 -6.16 -13.90 -4.79
C VAL A 192 -6.79 -14.97 -3.90
N VAL A 193 -6.93 -14.68 -2.61
CA VAL A 193 -7.50 -15.60 -1.61
C VAL A 193 -8.99 -15.85 -1.84
N ALA A 194 -9.71 -14.87 -2.37
CA ALA A 194 -11.12 -15.03 -2.73
C ALA A 194 -11.32 -15.92 -3.97
N MET A 195 -10.45 -15.77 -4.98
CA MET A 195 -10.57 -16.41 -6.29
C MET A 195 -9.97 -17.82 -6.34
N ALA A 196 -8.78 -18.04 -5.78
CA ALA A 196 -8.03 -19.28 -5.95
C ALA A 196 -8.79 -20.54 -5.43
N PRO A 197 -9.42 -20.53 -4.23
CA PRO A 197 -10.20 -21.68 -3.75
C PRO A 197 -11.47 -21.94 -4.57
N ARG A 198 -11.93 -20.94 -5.33
CA ARG A 198 -13.19 -20.97 -6.10
C ARG A 198 -12.92 -20.87 -7.59
N TRP A 199 -11.80 -21.42 -8.05
CA TRP A 199 -11.32 -21.25 -9.41
C TRP A 199 -12.37 -21.61 -10.46
N GLU A 200 -12.95 -22.81 -10.37
CA GLU A 200 -13.92 -23.35 -11.33
C GLU A 200 -15.24 -22.55 -11.39
N THR A 201 -15.54 -21.75 -10.36
CA THR A 201 -16.77 -20.95 -10.31
C THR A 201 -16.46 -19.46 -10.46
N LEU A 202 -15.93 -18.84 -9.42
CA LEU A 202 -15.69 -17.40 -9.36
C LEU A 202 -14.37 -17.00 -10.03
N GLY A 203 -13.32 -17.80 -9.84
CA GLY A 203 -11.95 -17.43 -10.22
C GLY A 203 -11.78 -17.24 -11.73
N VAL A 204 -12.24 -18.21 -12.54
CA VAL A 204 -12.20 -18.09 -14.01
C VAL A 204 -13.01 -16.89 -14.49
N ARG A 205 -14.26 -16.74 -14.02
CA ARG A 205 -15.13 -15.62 -14.44
C ARG A 205 -14.53 -14.26 -14.14
N LEU A 206 -13.99 -14.09 -12.93
CA LEU A 206 -13.34 -12.83 -12.55
C LEU A 206 -12.05 -12.65 -13.35
N ALA A 207 -11.20 -13.66 -13.48
CA ALA A 207 -9.97 -13.56 -14.28
C ALA A 207 -10.25 -13.16 -15.74
N THR A 208 -11.28 -13.74 -16.36
CA THR A 208 -11.73 -13.37 -17.71
C THR A 208 -12.18 -11.92 -17.77
N ARG A 209 -13.11 -11.49 -16.89
CA ARG A 209 -13.53 -10.08 -16.85
C ARG A 209 -12.37 -9.12 -16.60
N MET A 210 -11.47 -9.50 -15.72
CA MET A 210 -10.30 -8.69 -15.40
C MET A 210 -9.38 -8.51 -16.63
N ALA A 211 -9.29 -9.53 -17.49
CA ALA A 211 -8.51 -9.50 -18.74
C ALA A 211 -9.22 -8.78 -19.89
N GLU A 212 -10.55 -8.93 -20.00
CA GLU A 212 -11.34 -8.49 -21.15
C GLU A 212 -12.03 -7.14 -20.95
N GLU A 213 -12.28 -6.71 -19.70
CA GLU A 213 -13.03 -5.49 -19.39
C GLU A 213 -12.12 -4.37 -18.86
N PRO A 214 -11.50 -3.55 -19.74
CA PRO A 214 -10.63 -2.44 -19.30
C PRO A 214 -11.38 -1.38 -18.49
N ARG A 215 -12.71 -1.38 -18.54
CA ARG A 215 -13.57 -0.49 -17.74
C ARG A 215 -13.44 -0.76 -16.24
N LEU A 216 -13.22 -2.01 -15.82
CA LEU A 216 -13.07 -2.37 -14.42
C LEU A 216 -11.78 -1.78 -13.84
N LEU A 217 -10.66 -1.91 -14.54
CA LEU A 217 -9.40 -1.28 -14.13
C LEU A 217 -9.51 0.25 -14.09
N ARG A 218 -10.18 0.87 -15.07
CA ARG A 218 -10.42 2.32 -15.05
C ARG A 218 -11.30 2.75 -13.88
N ALA A 219 -12.32 1.96 -13.52
CA ALA A 219 -13.16 2.23 -12.37
C ALA A 219 -12.38 2.16 -11.05
N LEU A 220 -11.52 1.15 -10.90
CA LEU A 220 -10.62 1.03 -9.74
C LEU A 220 -9.65 2.21 -9.64
N ARG A 221 -9.05 2.64 -10.76
CA ARG A 221 -8.19 3.85 -10.77
C ARG A 221 -8.96 5.13 -10.41
N ARG A 222 -10.23 5.25 -10.80
CA ARG A 222 -11.08 6.37 -10.38
C ARG A 222 -11.42 6.31 -8.89
N LEU A 223 -11.61 5.12 -8.34
CA LEU A 223 -11.78 4.93 -6.90
C LEU A 223 -10.51 5.35 -6.15
N ASP A 224 -9.34 4.90 -6.62
CA ASP A 224 -8.04 5.33 -6.09
C ASP A 224 -7.90 6.85 -6.10
N ALA A 225 -8.25 7.49 -7.22
CA ALA A 225 -8.24 8.95 -7.35
C ALA A 225 -9.19 9.65 -6.37
N ALA A 226 -10.43 9.17 -6.22
CA ALA A 226 -11.40 9.75 -5.28
C ALA A 226 -10.92 9.65 -3.82
N LEU A 227 -10.35 8.50 -3.44
CA LEU A 227 -9.80 8.29 -2.09
C LEU A 227 -8.57 9.17 -1.85
N LEU A 228 -7.70 9.33 -2.85
CA LEU A 228 -6.55 10.24 -2.79
C LEU A 228 -6.97 11.70 -2.65
N LEU A 229 -8.03 12.15 -3.33
CA LEU A 229 -8.58 13.50 -3.14
C LEU A 229 -9.09 13.70 -1.71
N ALA A 230 -9.81 12.73 -1.17
CA ALA A 230 -10.28 12.77 0.22
C ALA A 230 -9.09 12.81 1.21
N ALA A 231 -8.05 12.01 0.97
CA ALA A 231 -6.83 12.01 1.77
C ALA A 231 -6.08 13.36 1.69
N ALA A 232 -5.98 13.95 0.49
CA ALA A 232 -5.35 15.26 0.29
C ALA A 232 -6.11 16.35 1.07
N ALA A 233 -7.44 16.37 1.00
CA ALA A 233 -8.27 17.29 1.77
C ALA A 233 -8.06 17.10 3.29
N ALA A 234 -8.04 15.86 3.78
CA ALA A 234 -7.79 15.58 5.19
C ALA A 234 -6.39 15.98 5.67
N LEU A 235 -5.36 15.86 4.81
CA LEU A 235 -3.99 16.31 5.10
C LEU A 235 -3.91 17.84 5.22
N LEU A 236 -4.58 18.57 4.31
CA LEU A 236 -4.61 20.04 4.34
C LEU A 236 -5.41 20.57 5.53
N LEU A 237 -6.59 20.03 5.78
CA LEU A 237 -7.46 20.44 6.90
C LEU A 237 -6.92 20.03 8.28
N GLY A 238 -6.15 18.94 8.34
CA GLY A 238 -5.47 18.52 9.58
C GLY A 238 -4.27 19.40 9.95
N GLY A 239 -3.65 20.05 8.96
CA GLY A 239 -2.54 20.98 9.20
C GLY A 239 -2.99 22.35 9.72
N THR A 240 -4.16 22.82 9.29
CA THR A 240 -4.68 24.15 9.68
C THR A 240 -5.10 24.22 11.15
N THR A 241 -5.60 23.12 11.73
CA THR A 241 -6.00 23.07 13.15
C THR A 241 -4.82 23.04 14.12
N ALA A 242 -3.69 22.43 13.72
CA ALA A 242 -2.48 22.40 14.53
C ALA A 242 -1.79 23.78 14.59
N SER A 243 -1.69 24.48 13.46
CA SER A 243 -1.08 25.83 13.42
C SER A 243 -1.88 26.87 14.21
N ALA A 244 -3.22 26.83 14.16
CA ALA A 244 -4.06 27.74 14.92
C ALA A 244 -3.92 27.58 16.46
N SER A 245 -3.54 26.38 16.94
CA SER A 245 -3.30 26.13 18.36
C SER A 245 -1.94 26.62 18.86
N ALA A 246 -0.94 26.73 17.98
CA ALA A 246 0.40 27.21 18.33
C ALA A 246 0.45 28.74 18.49
N ASP A 247 -0.33 29.47 17.69
CA ASP A 247 -0.46 30.94 17.79
C ASP A 247 -1.31 31.41 18.98
N ALA A 248 -2.02 30.51 19.65
CA ALA A 248 -2.86 30.81 20.81
C ALA A 248 -2.13 30.70 22.16
N ALA A 249 -0.81 30.48 22.17
CA ALA A 249 -0.02 30.49 23.40
C ALA A 249 -0.02 31.92 24.01
N PRO A 250 -0.45 32.10 25.27
CA PRO A 250 -0.53 33.42 25.88
C PRO A 250 0.87 34.05 26.01
N PRO A 251 1.00 35.38 25.88
CA PRO A 251 2.27 36.07 26.07
C PRO A 251 2.78 35.76 27.49
N SER A 252 3.92 35.08 27.58
CA SER A 252 4.59 34.79 28.84
C SER A 252 4.87 36.09 29.59
N ALA A 253 4.50 36.11 30.87
CA ALA A 253 4.60 37.23 31.79
C ALA A 253 5.94 37.97 31.70
N ALA A 254 5.85 39.31 31.65
CA ALA A 254 6.98 40.21 31.77
C ALA A 254 7.76 39.95 33.08
N PRO A 255 9.10 40.08 33.09
CA PRO A 255 9.88 39.93 34.31
C PRO A 255 9.53 41.05 35.30
N ALA A 256 9.23 40.67 36.55
CA ALA A 256 8.99 41.60 37.63
C ALA A 256 10.24 42.46 37.90
N PRO A 257 10.09 43.76 38.22
CA PRO A 257 11.23 44.61 38.53
C PRO A 257 11.90 44.14 39.83
N ALA A 258 13.23 44.05 39.80
CA ALA A 258 14.04 43.75 40.97
C ALA A 258 13.85 44.84 42.03
N ALA A 259 13.45 44.44 43.23
CA ALA A 259 13.42 45.31 44.40
C ALA A 259 14.86 45.64 44.83
N ALA A 260 15.14 46.93 45.02
CA ALA A 260 16.37 47.49 45.58
C ALA A 260 16.32 47.49 47.11
#